data_AF-A0A1C6GSV7-F1
#
_entry.id   AF-A0A1C6GSV7-F1
#
_cell.length_a   1.000
_cell.length_b   1.000
_cell.length_c   1.000
_cell.angle_alpha   90.00
_cell.angle_beta   90.00
_cell.angle_gamma   90.00
#
_symmetry.space_group_name_H-M   'P 1'
#
loop_
_entity.id
_entity.type
_entity.pdbx_description
1 polymer ?
#
loop_
_entity_poly.entity_id
_entity_poly.type
_entity_poly.pdbx_seq_one_letter_code
_entity_poly.pdbx_strand_id
1 'polypeptide(L)'
;MSYDNVRYISQEKFNVLGNGKLKYEDFVCLLRGSVGKVEIFKSDETPNTGSICAQMVILSSICKDSVEYLYSVLKSPYYFEIIKLKTTGTAVKQLPAKELSNVIVSLPQLEEQKRIVAKIEEFLPFCDQLIK
;
A
#
# COMPACT_ATOMS: atom_id res chain seq x y z
N MET A 1 -1.51 8.57 -7.06
CA MET A 1 -2.35 9.14 -5.99
C MET A 1 -2.70 10.55 -6.42
N SER A 2 -3.97 10.97 -6.47
CA SER A 2 -4.32 12.39 -6.66
C SER A 2 -4.45 13.03 -5.29
N TYR A 3 -3.84 14.21 -5.11
CA TYR A 3 -3.88 14.98 -3.87
C TYR A 3 -4.97 16.06 -3.88
N ASP A 4 -5.85 16.08 -4.89
CA ASP A 4 -6.81 17.16 -5.12
C ASP A 4 -7.85 17.31 -3.99
N ASN A 5 -8.06 16.24 -3.20
CA ASN A 5 -9.06 16.18 -2.13
C ASN A 5 -8.45 15.86 -0.74
N VAL A 6 -7.18 16.20 -0.51
CA VAL A 6 -6.57 16.03 0.81
C VAL A 6 -6.87 17.20 1.74
N ARG A 7 -7.02 16.89 3.04
CA ARG A 7 -7.17 17.90 4.08
C ARG A 7 -5.81 18.20 4.69
N TYR A 8 -5.45 19.48 4.69
CA TYR A 8 -4.23 19.96 5.34
C TYR A 8 -4.48 20.24 6.82
N ILE A 9 -3.45 20.05 7.63
CA ILE A 9 -3.42 20.40 9.05
C ILE A 9 -2.18 21.27 9.33
N SER A 10 -2.22 22.05 10.40
CA SER A 10 -1.05 22.84 10.81
C SER A 10 0.11 21.94 11.25
N GLN A 11 1.33 22.43 11.11
CA GLN A 11 2.55 21.71 11.52
C GLN A 11 2.53 21.38 13.01
N GLU A 12 2.03 22.29 13.86
CA GLU A 12 1.86 22.06 15.29
C GLU A 12 0.97 20.85 15.57
N LYS A 13 -0.18 20.78 14.88
CA LYS A 13 -1.11 19.65 14.99
C LYS A 13 -0.48 18.37 14.49
N PHE A 14 0.30 18.42 13.42
CA PHE A 14 1.01 17.25 12.90
C PHE A 14 2.09 16.75 13.88
N ASN A 15 2.82 17.65 14.53
CA ASN A 15 3.88 17.31 15.46
C ASN A 15 3.36 16.54 16.69
N VAL A 16 2.18 16.93 17.21
CA VAL A 16 1.53 16.25 18.35
C VAL A 16 0.87 14.92 18.00
N LEU A 17 0.71 14.60 16.70
CA LEU A 17 0.25 13.26 16.32
C LEU A 17 1.28 12.22 16.78
N GLY A 18 0.78 11.11 17.32
CA GLY A 18 1.58 9.93 17.62
C GLY A 18 1.89 9.14 16.34
N ASN A 19 1.30 7.94 16.25
CA ASN A 19 1.45 7.06 15.09
C ASN A 19 0.68 7.59 13.86
N GLY A 20 1.01 7.05 12.68
CA GLY A 20 0.31 7.36 11.43
C GLY A 20 0.91 8.49 10.60
N LYS A 21 2.19 8.83 10.84
CA LYS A 21 2.98 9.75 10.01
C LYS A 21 3.60 8.98 8.85
N LEU A 22 3.30 9.39 7.63
CA LEU A 22 3.79 8.76 6.40
C LEU A 22 5.21 9.19 6.08
N LYS A 23 5.99 8.26 5.56
CA LYS A 23 7.31 8.49 4.96
C LYS A 23 7.25 8.12 3.49
N TYR A 24 8.17 8.69 2.72
CA TYR A 24 8.36 8.31 1.32
C TYR A 24 8.48 6.78 1.17
N GLU A 25 7.77 6.22 0.19
CA GLU A 25 7.66 4.78 -0.09
C GLU A 25 6.92 3.93 0.95
N ASP A 26 6.27 4.55 1.94
CA ASP A 26 5.33 3.83 2.78
C ASP A 26 4.11 3.36 1.98
N PHE A 27 3.66 2.15 2.25
CA PHE A 27 2.40 1.63 1.76
C PHE A 27 1.26 2.05 2.68
N VAL A 28 0.20 2.59 2.09
CA VAL A 28 -1.05 2.89 2.78
C VAL A 28 -2.07 1.83 2.44
N CYS A 29 -2.43 0.99 3.41
CA CYS A 29 -3.42 -0.07 3.25
C CYS A 29 -4.75 0.31 3.93
N LEU A 30 -5.87 0.09 3.23
CA LEU A 30 -7.21 0.32 3.77
C LEU A 30 -7.67 -0.88 4.61
N LEU A 31 -8.08 -0.62 5.85
CA LEU A 31 -8.60 -1.64 6.78
C LEU A 31 -10.13 -1.79 6.73
N ARG A 32 -10.84 -0.79 6.18
CA ARG A 32 -12.30 -0.72 6.08
C ARG A 32 -12.72 -0.17 4.70
N GLY A 33 -13.94 -0.50 4.27
CA GLY A 33 -14.46 -0.09 2.95
C GLY A 33 -13.85 -0.94 1.82
N SER A 34 -12.92 -0.36 1.05
CA SER A 34 -12.13 -1.10 0.05
C SER A 34 -10.98 -1.87 0.71
N VAL A 35 -11.35 -2.80 1.60
CA VAL A 35 -10.43 -3.56 2.46
C VAL A 35 -9.31 -4.21 1.65
N GLY A 36 -8.07 -4.04 2.12
CA GLY A 36 -6.88 -4.61 1.51
C GLY A 36 -6.28 -3.78 0.40
N LYS A 37 -6.98 -2.78 -0.16
CA LYS A 37 -6.41 -1.94 -1.20
C LYS A 37 -5.20 -1.19 -0.65
N VAL A 38 -4.08 -1.27 -1.37
CA VAL A 38 -2.81 -0.64 -1.02
C VAL A 38 -2.44 0.40 -2.07
N GLU A 39 -1.90 1.52 -1.63
CA GLU A 39 -1.15 2.44 -2.48
C GLU A 39 0.20 2.85 -1.89
N ILE A 40 1.16 3.19 -2.74
CA ILE A 40 2.45 3.75 -2.31
C ILE A 40 2.30 5.25 -2.12
N PHE A 41 2.80 5.76 -1.00
CA PHE A 41 3.03 7.17 -0.80
C PHE A 41 4.34 7.61 -1.47
N LYS A 42 4.22 8.14 -2.69
CA LYS A 42 5.31 8.85 -3.37
C LYS A 42 5.02 10.34 -3.28
N SER A 43 5.79 11.05 -2.46
CA SER A 43 5.66 12.49 -2.30
C SER A 43 6.93 13.13 -2.81
N ASP A 44 6.86 13.58 -4.06
CA ASP A 44 7.93 14.33 -4.73
C ASP A 44 7.72 15.86 -4.60
N GLU A 45 6.59 16.27 -3.99
CA GLU A 45 6.16 17.65 -3.83
C GLU A 45 5.83 18.00 -2.37
N THR A 46 5.78 19.31 -2.05
CA THR A 46 5.32 19.79 -0.75
C THR A 46 3.81 19.63 -0.60
N PRO A 47 3.31 19.02 0.50
CA PRO A 47 4.07 18.56 1.68
C PRO A 47 4.71 17.19 1.47
N ASN A 48 5.95 17.06 1.97
CA ASN A 48 6.79 15.85 1.88
C ASN A 48 6.34 14.69 2.80
N THR A 49 5.22 14.86 3.50
CA THR A 49 4.69 13.93 4.50
C THR A 49 3.19 14.11 4.65
N GLY A 50 2.51 13.08 5.16
CA GLY A 50 1.09 13.11 5.47
C GLY A 50 0.76 12.35 6.75
N SER A 51 -0.50 12.43 7.16
CA SER A 51 -1.03 11.61 8.25
C SER A 51 -2.21 10.79 7.77
N ILE A 52 -2.29 9.53 8.19
CA ILE A 52 -3.43 8.65 7.89
C ILE A 52 -4.51 8.71 8.97
N CYS A 53 -5.74 8.33 8.61
CA CYS A 53 -6.81 8.13 9.57
C CYS A 53 -6.81 6.70 10.15
N ALA A 54 -7.58 6.47 11.21
CA ALA A 54 -7.65 5.17 11.90
C ALA A 54 -8.21 4.01 11.05
N GLN A 55 -8.75 4.28 9.86
CA GLN A 55 -9.25 3.24 8.93
C GLN A 55 -8.16 2.72 7.99
N MET A 56 -6.93 3.20 8.14
CA MET A 56 -5.79 2.83 7.32
C MET A 56 -4.66 2.32 8.22
N VAL A 57 -3.69 1.65 7.61
CA VAL A 57 -2.44 1.27 8.25
C VAL A 57 -1.27 1.57 7.32
N ILE A 58 -0.14 1.91 7.93
CA ILE A 58 1.13 2.11 7.25
C ILE A 58 1.89 0.78 7.27
N LEU A 59 2.34 0.32 6.11
CA LEU A 59 3.32 -0.75 5.99
C LEU A 59 4.59 -0.13 5.41
N SER A 60 5.70 -0.26 6.13
CA SER A 60 7.00 0.22 5.66
C SER A 60 7.86 -0.96 5.26
N SER A 61 8.46 -0.91 4.06
CA SER A 61 9.46 -1.90 3.67
C SER A 61 10.71 -1.75 4.52
N ILE A 62 11.31 -2.87 4.92
CA ILE A 62 12.61 -2.88 5.61
C ILE A 62 13.74 -2.60 4.59
N CYS A 63 13.58 -3.06 3.35
CA CYS A 63 14.55 -2.90 2.27
C CYS A 63 13.94 -2.04 1.15
N LYS A 64 14.61 -0.94 0.80
CA LYS A 64 14.13 -0.03 -0.25
C LYS A 64 14.12 -0.68 -1.63
N ASP A 65 15.13 -1.50 -1.93
CA ASP A 65 15.22 -2.20 -3.22
C ASP A 65 14.09 -3.23 -3.46
N SER A 66 13.28 -3.53 -2.45
CA SER A 66 12.14 -4.44 -2.54
C SER A 66 10.79 -3.73 -2.71
N VAL A 67 10.74 -2.39 -2.67
CA VAL A 67 9.47 -1.64 -2.66
C VAL A 67 8.61 -1.94 -3.88
N GLU A 68 9.18 -1.89 -5.09
CA GLU A 68 8.44 -2.14 -6.34
C GLU A 68 7.93 -3.58 -6.45
N TYR A 69 8.74 -4.53 -6.01
CA TYR A 69 8.36 -5.94 -5.98
C TYR A 69 7.23 -6.18 -4.98
N LEU A 70 7.38 -5.69 -3.74
CA LEU A 70 6.36 -5.80 -2.71
C LEU A 70 5.06 -5.14 -3.16
N TYR A 71 5.14 -3.99 -3.82
CA TYR A 71 3.97 -3.33 -4.38
C TYR A 71 3.24 -4.20 -5.40
N SER A 72 3.99 -4.85 -6.30
CA SER A 72 3.45 -5.78 -7.28
C SER A 72 2.77 -6.97 -6.61
N VAL A 73 3.34 -7.51 -5.52
CA VAL A 73 2.71 -8.56 -4.71
C VAL A 73 1.44 -8.05 -4.03
N LEU A 74 1.45 -6.87 -3.43
CA LEU A 74 0.29 -6.27 -2.74
C LEU A 74 -0.84 -5.86 -3.71
N LYS A 75 -0.57 -5.80 -5.01
CA LYS A 75 -1.57 -5.63 -6.07
C LYS A 75 -2.00 -6.95 -6.74
N SER A 76 -1.34 -8.06 -6.41
CA SER A 76 -1.60 -9.35 -7.04
C SER A 76 -2.90 -10.01 -6.55
N PRO A 77 -3.53 -10.86 -7.37
CA PRO A 77 -4.67 -11.68 -6.93
C PRO A 77 -4.37 -12.56 -5.72
N TYR A 78 -3.13 -13.06 -5.60
CA TYR A 78 -2.66 -13.86 -4.47
C TYR A 78 -2.87 -13.14 -3.14
N TYR A 79 -2.43 -11.88 -3.06
CA TYR A 79 -2.60 -11.06 -1.87
C TYR A 79 -4.09 -10.84 -1.56
N PHE A 80 -4.89 -10.48 -2.56
CA PHE A 80 -6.33 -10.21 -2.34
C PHE A 80 -7.10 -11.45 -1.87
N GLU A 81 -6.79 -12.64 -2.37
CA GLU A 81 -7.41 -13.87 -1.87
C GLU A 81 -7.04 -14.15 -0.41
N ILE A 82 -5.78 -13.93 -0.01
CA ILE A 82 -5.38 -14.06 1.41
C ILE A 82 -6.13 -13.04 2.29
N ILE A 83 -6.21 -11.78 1.85
CA ILE A 83 -6.91 -10.74 2.60
C ILE A 83 -8.39 -11.06 2.74
N LYS A 84 -9.02 -11.58 1.69
CA LYS A 84 -10.42 -11.98 1.72
C LYS A 84 -10.70 -13.06 2.77
N LEU A 85 -9.80 -14.04 2.92
CA LEU A 85 -9.91 -15.08 3.95
C LEU A 85 -9.72 -14.54 5.37
N LYS A 86 -8.95 -13.47 5.52
CA LYS A 86 -8.65 -12.80 6.80
C LYS A 86 -9.60 -11.66 7.15
N THR A 87 -10.47 -11.27 6.23
CA THR A 87 -11.43 -10.19 6.43
C THR A 87 -12.60 -10.69 7.26
N THR A 88 -12.98 -9.91 8.25
CA THR A 88 -14.09 -10.21 9.16
C THR A 88 -15.25 -9.24 8.96
N GLY A 89 -16.43 -9.59 9.50
CA GLY A 89 -17.62 -8.74 9.46
C GLY A 89 -18.49 -8.94 8.22
N THR A 90 -19.78 -9.18 8.44
CA THR A 90 -20.79 -9.43 7.40
C THR A 90 -21.37 -8.14 6.82
N ALA A 91 -21.76 -7.18 7.67
CA ALA A 91 -22.34 -5.90 7.22
C ALA A 91 -21.26 -4.85 6.88
N VAL A 92 -20.17 -4.81 7.66
CA VAL A 92 -19.01 -3.94 7.40
C VAL A 92 -17.77 -4.82 7.42
N LYS A 93 -17.17 -5.00 6.25
CA LYS A 93 -15.92 -5.73 6.11
C LYS A 93 -14.79 -4.96 6.80
N GLN A 94 -14.05 -5.65 7.64
CA GLN A 94 -12.90 -5.11 8.35
C GLN A 94 -11.74 -6.11 8.33
N LEU A 95 -10.55 -5.61 7.99
CA LEU A 95 -9.29 -6.32 8.16
C LEU A 95 -8.62 -5.83 9.45
N PRO A 96 -8.44 -6.70 10.46
CA PRO A 96 -7.63 -6.37 11.62
C PRO A 96 -6.16 -6.19 11.21
N ALA A 97 -5.49 -5.13 11.70
CA ALA A 97 -4.08 -4.90 11.41
C ALA A 97 -3.17 -6.08 11.80
N LYS A 98 -3.55 -6.81 12.87
CA LYS A 98 -2.88 -8.04 13.30
C LYS A 98 -2.96 -9.16 12.26
N GLU A 99 -4.08 -9.28 11.55
CA GLU A 99 -4.21 -10.30 10.51
C GLU A 99 -3.39 -9.95 9.27
N LEU A 100 -3.31 -8.65 8.95
CA LEU A 100 -2.46 -8.15 7.88
C LEU A 100 -0.97 -8.39 8.18
N SER A 101 -0.52 -8.20 9.42
CA SER A 101 0.88 -8.50 9.81
C SER A 101 1.23 -10.00 9.74
N ASN A 102 0.22 -10.87 9.68
CA ASN A 102 0.39 -12.32 9.54
C ASN A 102 0.31 -12.80 8.07
N VAL A 103 0.24 -11.88 7.10
CA VAL A 103 0.27 -12.23 5.68
C VAL A 103 1.69 -12.63 5.29
N ILE A 104 1.84 -13.83 4.72
CA ILE A 104 3.12 -14.34 4.24
C ILE A 104 3.30 -13.91 2.79
N VAL A 105 4.48 -13.40 2.47
CA VAL A 105 4.89 -13.01 1.12
C VAL A 105 6.23 -13.67 0.81
N SER A 106 6.34 -14.28 -0.38
CA SER A 106 7.61 -14.79 -0.88
C SER A 106 8.54 -13.61 -1.18
N LEU A 107 9.77 -13.65 -0.65
CA LEU A 107 10.77 -12.61 -0.89
C LEU A 107 12.01 -13.26 -1.54
N PRO A 108 12.03 -13.40 -2.88
CA PRO A 108 13.17 -13.99 -3.58
C PRO A 108 14.39 -13.05 -3.52
N GLN A 109 15.52 -13.47 -4.09
CA GLN A 109 16.71 -12.61 -4.15
C GLN A 109 16.44 -11.33 -4.95
N LEU A 110 17.16 -10.25 -4.64
CA LEU A 110 16.91 -8.92 -5.22
C LEU A 110 16.97 -8.92 -6.76
N GLU A 111 17.87 -9.70 -7.37
CA GLU A 111 17.95 -9.81 -8.83
C GLU A 111 16.65 -10.37 -9.42
N GLU A 112 16.09 -11.40 -8.78
CA GLU A 112 14.84 -12.02 -9.20
C GLU A 112 13.64 -11.10 -8.96
N GLN A 113 13.64 -10.35 -7.85
CA GLN A 113 12.64 -9.31 -7.60
C GLN A 113 12.61 -8.28 -8.74
N LYS A 114 13.79 -7.76 -9.12
CA LYS A 114 13.93 -6.80 -10.23
C LYS A 114 13.51 -7.40 -11.57
N ARG A 115 13.89 -8.65 -11.85
CA ARG A 115 13.50 -9.36 -13.07
C ARG A 115 11.99 -9.52 -13.19
N ILE A 116 11.30 -9.85 -12.09
CA ILE A 116 9.84 -9.98 -12.04
C ILE A 116 9.19 -8.63 -12.32
N VAL A 117 9.61 -7.57 -11.62
CA VAL A 117 9.05 -6.21 -11.81
C VAL A 117 9.22 -5.76 -13.26
N ALA A 118 10.41 -5.93 -13.83
CA ALA A 118 10.67 -5.55 -15.22
C ALA A 118 9.73 -6.25 -16.21
N LYS A 119 9.43 -7.54 -15.99
CA LYS A 119 8.47 -8.28 -16.83
C LYS A 119 7.03 -7.78 -16.66
N ILE A 120 6.63 -7.42 -15.45
CA ILE A 120 5.30 -6.84 -15.19
C ILE A 120 5.17 -5.50 -15.92
N GLU A 121 6.17 -4.62 -15.81
CA GLU A 121 6.19 -3.31 -16.47
C GLU A 121 6.24 -3.41 -18.00
N GLU A 122 6.90 -4.45 -18.54
CA GLU A 122 6.88 -4.76 -19.96
C GLU A 122 5.47 -5.15 -20.46
N PHE A 123 4.73 -5.95 -19.69
CA PHE A 123 3.44 -6.50 -20.14
C PHE A 123 2.23 -5.61 -19.86
N LEU A 124 2.22 -4.86 -18.75
CA LEU A 124 1.06 -4.04 -18.34
C LEU A 124 0.55 -3.08 -19.44
N PRO A 125 1.41 -2.34 -20.18
CA PRO A 125 0.95 -1.44 -21.23
C PRO A 125 0.19 -2.13 -22.36
N PHE A 126 0.50 -3.39 -22.68
CA PHE A 126 -0.24 -4.15 -23.68
C PHE A 126 -1.63 -4.54 -23.17
N CYS A 127 -1.79 -4.80 -21.87
CA CYS A 127 -3.09 -5.05 -21.27
C CYS A 127 -3.98 -3.80 -21.30
N ASP A 128 -3.42 -2.63 -21.01
CA ASP A 128 -4.17 -1.37 -21.01
C ASP A 128 -4.76 -1.04 -22.38
N GLN A 129 -4.09 -1.43 -23.47
CA GLN A 129 -4.59 -1.28 -24.84
C GLN A 129 -5.80 -2.17 -25.17
N LEU A 130 -6.05 -3.23 -24.39
CA LEU A 130 -7.19 -4.14 -24.59
C LEU A 130 -8.46 -3.67 -23.87
N ILE A 131 -8.34 -2.71 -22.96
CA ILE A 131 -9.47 -2.11 -22.24
C ILE A 131 -10.11 -1.06 -23.18
N LYS A 132 -11.20 -1.44 -23.84
CA LYS A 132 -12.05 -0.53 -24.64
C LYS A 132 -13.00 0.29 -23.77
#